data_AF-A0A640KPI6-F1
#
_entry.id   AF-A0A640KPI6-F1
#
_cell.length_a   1.000
_cell.length_b   1.000
_cell.length_c   1.000
_cell.angle_alpha   90.00
_cell.angle_beta   90.00
_cell.angle_gamma   90.00
#
_symmetry.space_group_name_H-M   'P 1'
#
loop_
_entity.id
_entity.type
_entity.pdbx_description
1 polymer ?
#
loop_
_entity_poly.entity_id
_entity_poly.type
_entity_poly.pdbx_seq_one_letter_code
_entity_poly.pdbx_strand_id
1 'polypeptide(L)'
;MASQPIAIHYKQMEEWLEDRKAVFSRKHKNAYNALLCLAPRLMQVAQYDIPALEKQIKKNENTIEECHRVCEDAERTQLKLGERRFTMLKEYGIQLAAGDEEGDVVSAVDKRVREACAQVTTAFQEYVRARVGTLKEYYNTLLARTAPGQYGADPFAAHFPWLQRAFSEADYKPTGASSEAMDTVGEVAYVGGPQIDWGDDDDCAPGPFANVGKDTVQINWDATKMEARHVEDDNLPEADDVHFSIDLASAKHRVNVMAELEAALCFCRERGTTDLLECATDTEALRSFLSGAKESELARMKESYRARSSFVDGINRFEQQIMVAKNRSAAHQSKMRDTEDDLAKLKAQESELLSGLRKMRDEALTHLEHMFPDRKVLIVGDLNKYVV
;
A
#
# COMPACT_ATOMS: atom_id res chain seq x y z
N MET A 1 70.19 -43.93 19.98
CA MET A 1 69.35 -42.95 20.71
C MET A 1 68.55 -42.18 19.67
N ALA A 2 67.22 -42.15 19.73
CA ALA A 2 66.42 -41.35 18.79
C ALA A 2 66.74 -39.86 19.04
N SER A 3 67.31 -39.19 18.04
CA SER A 3 67.63 -37.77 18.09
C SER A 3 66.35 -36.95 18.30
N GLN A 4 66.41 -35.93 19.18
CA GLN A 4 65.25 -35.05 19.40
C GLN A 4 64.85 -34.35 18.08
N PRO A 5 63.55 -34.31 17.74
CA PRO A 5 63.08 -33.69 16.52
C PRO A 5 63.39 -32.19 16.52
N ILE A 6 63.64 -31.64 15.32
CA ILE A 6 63.76 -30.19 15.13
C ILE A 6 62.36 -29.67 14.83
N ALA A 7 61.79 -28.88 15.75
CA ALA A 7 60.55 -28.15 15.49
C ALA A 7 60.88 -26.69 15.18
N ILE A 8 60.42 -26.20 14.02
CA ILE A 8 60.61 -24.82 13.58
C ILE A 8 59.24 -24.19 13.41
N HIS A 9 58.97 -23.09 14.10
CA HIS A 9 57.72 -22.35 13.89
C HIS A 9 57.81 -21.58 12.58
N TYR A 10 56.84 -21.70 11.67
CA TYR A 10 56.94 -21.09 10.33
C TYR A 10 57.13 -19.56 10.37
N LYS A 11 56.49 -18.86 11.33
CA LYS A 11 56.68 -17.41 11.57
C LYS A 11 58.11 -17.02 11.95
N GLN A 12 58.90 -17.95 12.48
CA GLN A 12 60.29 -17.73 12.91
C GLN A 12 61.29 -18.40 11.96
N MET A 13 60.84 -19.03 10.89
CA MET A 13 61.71 -19.83 10.01
C MET A 13 62.78 -18.96 9.34
N GLU A 14 62.42 -17.75 8.91
CA GLU A 14 63.35 -16.80 8.29
C GLU A 14 64.45 -16.37 9.28
N GLU A 15 64.07 -15.84 10.45
CA GLU A 15 64.99 -15.47 11.54
C GLU A 15 65.89 -16.65 11.94
N TRP A 16 65.31 -17.84 12.08
CA TRP A 16 66.03 -19.06 12.43
C TRP A 16 67.09 -19.46 11.38
N LEU A 17 66.81 -19.22 10.09
CA LEU A 17 67.75 -19.43 8.99
C LEU A 17 68.85 -18.36 9.01
N GLU A 18 68.51 -17.09 9.25
CA GLU A 18 69.45 -15.98 9.32
C GLU A 18 70.47 -16.13 10.45
N ASP A 19 70.02 -16.50 11.65
CA ASP A 19 70.89 -16.77 12.82
C ASP A 19 71.99 -17.79 12.53
N ARG A 20 71.71 -18.73 11.62
CA ARG A 20 72.59 -19.87 11.28
C ARG A 20 73.25 -19.71 9.91
N LYS A 21 73.19 -18.51 9.32
CA LYS A 21 73.73 -18.18 8.01
C LYS A 21 75.17 -18.64 7.82
N ALA A 22 76.04 -18.43 8.81
CA ALA A 22 77.46 -18.79 8.72
C ALA A 22 77.70 -20.30 8.45
N VAL A 23 76.79 -21.16 8.91
CA VAL A 23 76.87 -22.62 8.73
C VAL A 23 76.14 -23.04 7.46
N PHE A 24 74.89 -22.60 7.29
CA PHE A 24 74.03 -23.06 6.18
C PHE A 24 74.44 -22.50 4.82
N SER A 25 74.91 -21.26 4.75
CA SER A 25 75.38 -20.65 3.49
C SER A 25 76.65 -21.33 2.93
N ARG A 26 77.43 -22.01 3.77
CA ARG A 26 78.66 -22.73 3.38
C ARG A 26 78.40 -24.20 3.05
N LYS A 27 77.65 -24.91 3.90
CA LYS A 27 77.45 -26.37 3.78
C LYS A 27 76.22 -26.77 2.95
N HIS A 28 75.17 -25.96 2.96
CA HIS A 28 73.88 -26.27 2.34
C HIS A 28 73.35 -25.10 1.49
N LYS A 29 74.25 -24.44 0.74
CA LYS A 29 73.99 -23.18 0.04
C LYS A 29 72.67 -23.17 -0.75
N ASN A 30 72.39 -24.23 -1.51
CA ASN A 30 71.19 -24.30 -2.37
C ASN A 30 69.90 -24.45 -1.54
N ALA A 31 69.87 -25.37 -0.58
CA ALA A 31 68.73 -25.57 0.31
C ALA A 31 68.46 -24.34 1.19
N TYR A 32 69.53 -23.71 1.69
CA TYR A 32 69.47 -22.47 2.46
C TYR A 32 68.82 -21.31 1.68
N ASN A 33 69.26 -21.08 0.44
CA ASN A 33 68.70 -20.02 -0.39
C ASN A 33 67.23 -20.31 -0.77
N ALA A 34 66.88 -21.57 -1.07
CA ALA A 34 65.50 -21.95 -1.35
C ALA A 34 64.59 -21.72 -0.13
N LEU A 35 65.06 -22.07 1.07
CA LEU A 35 64.32 -21.87 2.31
C LEU A 35 64.14 -20.39 2.67
N LEU A 36 65.14 -19.54 2.42
CA LEU A 36 65.01 -18.08 2.58
C LEU A 36 63.97 -17.47 1.63
N CYS A 37 63.77 -18.04 0.44
CA CYS A 37 62.69 -17.62 -0.46
C CYS A 37 61.30 -18.13 -0.02
N LEU A 38 61.23 -19.34 0.55
CA LEU A 38 59.97 -19.98 0.94
C LEU A 38 59.45 -19.47 2.30
N ALA A 39 60.32 -19.18 3.26
CA ALA A 39 59.94 -18.73 4.60
C ALA A 39 59.02 -17.49 4.65
N PRO A 40 59.36 -16.37 4.00
CA PRO A 40 58.49 -15.19 4.01
C PRO A 40 57.17 -15.45 3.27
N ARG A 41 57.17 -16.28 2.21
CA ARG A 41 55.96 -16.64 1.46
C ARG A 41 55.01 -17.54 2.26
N LEU A 42 55.56 -18.52 2.99
CA LEU A 42 54.80 -19.36 3.92
C LEU A 42 54.15 -18.52 5.01
N MET A 43 54.89 -17.55 5.56
CA MET A 43 54.36 -16.62 6.55
C MET A 43 53.22 -15.78 5.95
N GLN A 44 53.45 -15.17 4.78
CA GLN A 44 52.48 -14.31 4.11
C GLN A 44 51.15 -15.04 3.84
N VAL A 45 51.22 -16.23 3.23
CA VAL A 45 50.02 -16.98 2.86
C VAL A 45 49.25 -17.49 4.08
N ALA A 46 49.93 -18.08 5.07
CA ALA A 46 49.26 -18.65 6.24
C ALA A 46 48.73 -17.60 7.22
N GLN A 47 49.44 -16.48 7.40
CA GLN A 47 49.10 -15.49 8.42
C GLN A 47 48.17 -14.39 7.90
N TYR A 48 48.25 -14.04 6.61
CA TYR A 48 47.54 -12.88 6.07
C TYR A 48 46.57 -13.27 4.95
N ASP A 49 47.05 -13.96 3.91
CA ASP A 49 46.25 -14.13 2.69
C ASP A 49 45.06 -15.06 2.91
N ILE A 50 45.27 -16.25 3.50
CA ILE A 50 44.19 -17.20 3.80
C ILE A 50 43.17 -16.60 4.79
N PRO A 51 43.56 -16.06 5.97
CA PRO A 51 42.60 -15.47 6.89
C PRO A 51 41.83 -14.27 6.32
N ALA A 52 42.46 -13.46 5.47
CA ALA A 52 41.76 -12.36 4.79
C ALA A 52 40.69 -12.88 3.83
N LEU A 53 41.00 -13.96 3.10
CA LEU A 53 40.08 -14.60 2.17
C LEU A 53 38.92 -15.30 2.89
N GLU A 54 39.20 -16.04 3.98
CA GLU A 54 38.18 -16.65 4.85
C GLU A 54 37.19 -15.59 5.38
N LYS A 55 37.71 -14.42 5.78
CA LYS A 55 36.89 -13.30 6.23
C LYS A 55 35.99 -12.76 5.12
N GLN A 56 36.48 -12.71 3.88
CA GLN A 56 35.71 -12.28 2.73
C GLN A 56 34.63 -13.31 2.34
N ILE A 57 34.97 -14.61 2.35
CA ILE A 57 34.04 -15.72 2.13
C ILE A 57 32.88 -15.64 3.13
N LYS A 58 33.18 -15.53 4.43
CA LYS A 58 32.17 -15.42 5.47
C LYS A 58 31.27 -14.18 5.31
N LYS A 59 31.84 -13.06 4.85
CA LYS A 59 31.06 -11.85 4.57
C LYS A 59 30.07 -12.05 3.42
N ASN A 60 30.49 -12.74 2.36
CA ASN A 60 29.63 -13.06 1.22
C ASN A 60 28.54 -14.06 1.61
N GLU A 61 28.87 -15.10 2.40
CA GLU A 61 27.88 -16.04 2.94
C GLU A 61 26.80 -15.33 3.76
N ASN A 62 27.19 -14.46 4.70
CA ASN A 62 26.23 -13.64 5.46
C ASN A 62 25.37 -12.73 4.55
N THR A 63 25.93 -12.25 3.45
CA THR A 63 25.21 -11.40 2.49
C THR A 63 24.16 -12.19 1.73
N ILE A 64 24.47 -13.43 1.35
CA ILE A 64 23.53 -14.36 0.70
C ILE A 64 22.39 -14.70 1.66
N GLU A 65 22.69 -15.06 2.91
CA GLU A 65 21.67 -15.33 3.94
C GLU A 65 20.73 -14.14 4.14
N GLU A 66 21.28 -12.92 4.19
CA GLU A 66 20.46 -11.70 4.31
C GLU A 66 19.60 -11.46 3.07
N CYS A 67 20.13 -11.66 1.86
CA CYS A 67 19.35 -11.56 0.63
C CYS A 67 18.20 -12.57 0.60
N HIS A 68 18.42 -13.82 1.04
CA HIS A 68 17.37 -14.82 1.17
C HIS A 68 16.26 -14.35 2.11
N ARG A 69 16.60 -13.90 3.32
CA ARG A 69 15.60 -13.37 4.28
C ARG A 69 14.77 -12.25 3.67
N VAL A 70 15.41 -11.30 2.99
CA VAL A 70 14.72 -10.18 2.36
C VAL A 70 13.79 -10.64 1.22
N CYS A 71 14.18 -11.65 0.44
CA CYS A 71 13.32 -12.22 -0.60
C CYS A 71 12.06 -12.88 0.00
N GLU A 72 12.23 -13.71 1.04
CA GLU A 72 11.12 -14.36 1.73
C GLU A 72 10.14 -13.35 2.35
N ASP A 73 10.66 -12.30 2.99
CA ASP A 73 9.84 -11.26 3.58
C ASP A 73 9.10 -10.43 2.52
N ALA A 74 9.74 -10.17 1.37
CA ALA A 74 9.12 -9.50 0.24
C ALA A 74 8.00 -10.35 -0.38
N GLU A 75 8.18 -11.67 -0.52
CA GLU A 75 7.15 -12.60 -0.99
C GLU A 75 5.96 -12.68 -0.03
N ARG A 76 6.23 -12.79 1.29
CA ARG A 76 5.18 -12.76 2.31
C ARG A 76 4.39 -11.44 2.27
N THR A 77 5.07 -10.33 2.02
CA THR A 77 4.44 -9.01 1.90
C THR A 77 3.54 -8.95 0.66
N GLN A 78 4.01 -9.46 -0.50
CA GLN A 78 3.21 -9.53 -1.72
C GLN A 78 1.93 -10.34 -1.50
N LEU A 79 2.03 -11.52 -0.88
CA LEU A 79 0.86 -12.36 -0.60
C LEU A 79 -0.16 -11.65 0.28
N LYS A 80 0.28 -11.07 1.40
CA LYS A 80 -0.60 -10.33 2.34
C LYS A 80 -1.29 -9.14 1.68
N LEU A 81 -0.57 -8.38 0.85
CA LEU A 81 -1.16 -7.24 0.14
C LEU A 81 -2.12 -7.70 -0.95
N GLY A 82 -1.78 -8.78 -1.67
CA GLY A 82 -2.66 -9.40 -2.66
C GLY A 82 -3.97 -9.89 -2.06
N GLU A 83 -3.91 -10.58 -0.91
CA GLU A 83 -5.09 -11.01 -0.16
C GLU A 83 -5.95 -9.83 0.29
N ARG A 84 -5.35 -8.76 0.82
CA ARG A 84 -6.07 -7.55 1.22
C ARG A 84 -6.77 -6.88 0.05
N ARG A 85 -6.07 -6.72 -1.09
CA ARG A 85 -6.65 -6.17 -2.31
C ARG A 85 -7.81 -7.03 -2.79
N PHE A 86 -7.64 -8.34 -2.82
CA PHE A 86 -8.69 -9.28 -3.22
C PHE A 86 -9.92 -9.20 -2.31
N THR A 87 -9.72 -9.19 -0.99
CA THR A 87 -10.81 -9.04 -0.02
C THR A 87 -11.56 -7.73 -0.22
N MET A 88 -10.85 -6.60 -0.37
CA MET A 88 -11.47 -5.30 -0.62
C MET A 88 -12.30 -5.29 -1.91
N LEU A 89 -11.75 -5.81 -3.02
CA LEU A 89 -12.49 -5.90 -4.28
C LEU A 89 -13.74 -6.76 -4.15
N LYS A 90 -13.62 -7.91 -3.48
CA LYS A 90 -14.74 -8.83 -3.23
C LYS A 90 -15.82 -8.20 -2.36
N GLU A 91 -15.44 -7.51 -1.28
CA GLU A 91 -16.37 -6.85 -0.36
C GLU A 91 -17.22 -5.79 -1.06
N TYR A 92 -16.65 -5.07 -2.03
CA TYR A 92 -17.35 -4.05 -2.80
C TYR A 92 -17.97 -4.60 -4.10
N GLY A 93 -17.81 -5.89 -4.39
CA GLY A 93 -18.34 -6.53 -5.61
C GLY A 93 -17.67 -6.05 -6.90
N ILE A 94 -16.43 -5.58 -6.83
CA ILE A 94 -15.68 -5.07 -7.98
C ILE A 94 -15.01 -6.25 -8.68
N GLN A 95 -15.37 -6.44 -9.94
CA GLN A 95 -14.79 -7.48 -10.79
C GLN A 95 -13.81 -6.83 -11.76
N LEU A 96 -12.54 -7.21 -11.65
CA LEU A 96 -11.50 -6.82 -12.58
C LEU A 96 -11.40 -7.87 -13.69
N ALA A 97 -11.24 -7.43 -14.93
CA ALA A 97 -10.95 -8.30 -16.05
C ALA A 97 -9.56 -8.94 -15.86
N ALA A 98 -9.43 -10.21 -16.26
CA ALA A 98 -8.14 -10.88 -16.18
C ALA A 98 -7.18 -10.29 -17.23
N GLY A 99 -6.23 -9.47 -16.78
CA GLY A 99 -5.06 -9.09 -17.57
C GLY A 99 -4.92 -7.64 -18.01
N ASP A 100 -5.75 -6.69 -17.55
CA ASP A 100 -5.57 -5.26 -17.86
C ASP A 100 -5.13 -4.46 -16.62
N GLU A 101 -3.98 -3.78 -16.74
CA GLU A 101 -3.36 -2.94 -15.72
C GLU A 101 -4.04 -1.55 -15.66
N GLU A 102 -4.24 -1.03 -14.44
CA GLU A 102 -4.69 0.33 -14.02
C GLU A 102 -5.98 0.93 -14.63
N GLY A 103 -6.17 0.89 -15.95
CA GLY A 103 -7.39 1.38 -16.63
C GLY A 103 -8.65 0.56 -16.33
N ASP A 104 -8.47 -0.69 -15.91
CA ASP A 104 -9.57 -1.60 -15.52
C ASP A 104 -10.17 -1.24 -14.16
N VAL A 105 -9.37 -0.71 -13.22
CA VAL A 105 -9.86 -0.42 -11.85
C VAL A 105 -10.85 0.74 -11.86
N VAL A 106 -10.52 1.84 -12.53
CA VAL A 106 -11.41 3.01 -12.63
C VAL A 106 -12.73 2.61 -13.28
N SER A 107 -12.66 1.94 -14.43
CA SER A 107 -13.86 1.54 -15.18
C SER A 107 -14.71 0.50 -14.42
N ALA A 108 -14.09 -0.43 -13.70
CA ALA A 108 -14.78 -1.40 -12.85
C ALA A 108 -15.47 -0.73 -11.65
N VAL A 109 -14.80 0.25 -11.01
CA VAL A 109 -15.41 1.07 -9.95
C VAL A 109 -16.59 1.86 -10.51
N ASP A 110 -16.45 2.48 -11.68
CA ASP A 110 -17.53 3.27 -12.30
C ASP A 110 -18.75 2.43 -12.64
N LYS A 111 -18.50 1.23 -13.17
CA LYS A 111 -19.55 0.24 -13.41
C LYS A 111 -20.26 -0.11 -12.11
N ARG A 112 -19.49 -0.42 -11.06
CA ARG A 112 -20.05 -0.80 -9.75
C ARG A 112 -20.81 0.34 -9.09
N VAL A 113 -20.35 1.59 -9.23
CA VAL A 113 -21.05 2.81 -8.77
C VAL A 113 -22.37 2.97 -9.49
N ARG A 114 -22.42 2.79 -10.82
CA ARG A 114 -23.67 2.84 -11.59
C ARG A 114 -24.66 1.75 -11.15
N GLU A 115 -24.18 0.52 -10.97
CA GLU A 115 -25.00 -0.59 -10.45
C GLU A 115 -25.53 -0.29 -9.05
N ALA A 116 -24.69 0.29 -8.17
CA ALA A 116 -25.09 0.68 -6.83
C ALA A 116 -26.17 1.78 -6.83
N CYS A 117 -26.04 2.78 -7.70
CA CYS A 117 -27.06 3.82 -7.87
C CYS A 117 -28.40 3.20 -8.30
N ALA A 118 -28.38 2.29 -9.27
CA ALA A 118 -29.58 1.58 -9.70
C ALA A 118 -30.22 0.77 -8.56
N GLN A 119 -29.41 0.00 -7.81
CA GLN A 119 -29.89 -0.78 -6.67
C GLN A 119 -30.53 0.09 -5.58
N VAL A 120 -29.90 1.22 -5.25
CA VAL A 120 -30.41 2.17 -4.25
C VAL A 120 -31.72 2.79 -4.71
N THR A 121 -31.80 3.24 -5.97
CA THR A 121 -33.03 3.80 -6.54
C THR A 121 -34.15 2.76 -6.60
N THR A 122 -33.86 1.53 -7.04
CA THR A 122 -34.85 0.44 -7.11
C THR A 122 -35.38 0.08 -5.72
N ALA A 123 -34.51 -0.07 -4.71
CA ALA A 123 -34.92 -0.37 -3.35
C ALA A 123 -35.84 0.73 -2.77
N PHE A 124 -35.53 1.99 -3.06
CA PHE A 124 -36.37 3.11 -2.65
C PHE A 124 -37.73 3.09 -3.36
N GLN A 125 -37.76 2.89 -4.67
CA GLN A 125 -39.00 2.79 -5.43
C GLN A 125 -39.88 1.62 -4.96
N GLU A 126 -39.29 0.45 -4.69
CA GLU A 126 -40.00 -0.71 -4.16
C GLU A 126 -40.63 -0.42 -2.80
N TYR A 127 -39.88 0.19 -1.89
CA TYR A 127 -40.42 0.65 -0.61
C TYR A 127 -41.58 1.64 -0.80
N VAL A 128 -41.42 2.61 -1.70
CA VAL A 128 -42.43 3.63 -1.97
C VAL A 128 -43.73 3.00 -2.50
N ARG A 129 -43.65 2.09 -3.47
CA ARG A 129 -44.80 1.35 -4.00
C ARG A 129 -45.50 0.55 -2.91
N ALA A 130 -44.73 -0.09 -2.03
CA ALA A 130 -45.27 -0.97 -1.01
C ALA A 130 -45.89 -0.23 0.18
N ARG A 131 -45.32 0.90 0.60
CA ARG A 131 -45.62 1.49 1.92
C ARG A 131 -46.16 2.91 1.89
N VAL A 132 -45.77 3.75 0.93
CA VAL A 132 -46.10 5.19 0.98
C VAL A 132 -47.59 5.44 0.74
N GLY A 133 -48.25 4.67 -0.13
CA GLY A 133 -49.70 4.78 -0.35
C GLY A 133 -50.51 4.56 0.93
N THR A 134 -50.26 3.45 1.62
CA THR A 134 -50.90 3.12 2.90
C THR A 134 -50.60 4.16 3.97
N LEU A 135 -49.33 4.58 4.10
CA LEU A 135 -48.93 5.62 5.04
C LEU A 135 -49.68 6.92 4.80
N LYS A 136 -49.77 7.36 3.54
CA LYS A 136 -50.47 8.57 3.12
C LYS A 136 -51.95 8.52 3.50
N GLU A 137 -52.63 7.42 3.20
CA GLU A 137 -54.05 7.24 3.55
C GLU A 137 -54.28 7.33 5.05
N TYR A 138 -53.46 6.65 5.86
CA TYR A 138 -53.55 6.70 7.32
C TYR A 138 -53.27 8.11 7.87
N TYR A 139 -52.22 8.76 7.37
CA TYR A 139 -51.80 10.10 7.79
C TYR A 139 -52.90 11.14 7.53
N ASN A 140 -53.41 11.16 6.31
CA ASN A 140 -54.47 12.10 5.90
C ASN A 140 -55.78 11.83 6.65
N THR A 141 -56.18 10.56 6.80
CA THR A 141 -57.37 10.18 7.57
C THR A 141 -57.28 10.65 9.02
N LEU A 142 -56.11 10.51 9.64
CA LEU A 142 -55.89 10.92 11.01
C LEU A 142 -55.96 12.43 11.18
N LEU A 143 -55.31 13.21 10.31
CA LEU A 143 -55.33 14.67 10.38
C LEU A 143 -56.71 15.24 10.07
N ALA A 144 -57.44 14.67 9.11
CA ALA A 144 -58.83 15.04 8.86
C ALA A 144 -59.72 14.86 10.10
N ARG A 145 -59.46 13.82 10.91
CA ARG A 145 -60.20 13.55 12.16
C ARG A 145 -59.75 14.44 13.33
N THR A 146 -58.45 14.70 13.46
CA THR A 146 -57.87 15.32 14.66
C THR A 146 -57.69 16.84 14.55
N ALA A 147 -57.58 17.35 13.33
CA ALA A 147 -57.33 18.76 13.02
C ALA A 147 -58.18 19.21 11.80
N PRO A 148 -59.52 19.07 11.84
CA PRO A 148 -60.38 19.40 10.71
C PRO A 148 -60.25 20.89 10.34
N GLY A 149 -60.03 21.16 9.05
CA GLY A 149 -59.94 22.51 8.49
C GLY A 149 -58.61 23.25 8.72
N GLN A 150 -57.64 22.63 9.40
CA GLN A 150 -56.30 23.24 9.60
C GLN A 150 -55.37 23.00 8.42
N TYR A 151 -55.58 21.93 7.67
CA TYR A 151 -54.73 21.51 6.56
C TYR A 151 -55.54 21.43 5.26
N GLY A 152 -54.86 21.54 4.11
CA GLY A 152 -55.46 21.40 2.78
C GLY A 152 -55.95 19.98 2.48
N ALA A 153 -56.32 19.73 1.21
CA ALA A 153 -56.87 18.44 0.79
C ALA A 153 -55.89 17.26 0.93
N ASP A 154 -54.58 17.51 0.90
CA ASP A 154 -53.53 16.50 1.06
C ASP A 154 -52.43 16.97 2.03
N PRO A 155 -52.64 16.83 3.35
CA PRO A 155 -51.63 17.17 4.36
C PRO A 155 -50.32 16.40 4.19
N PHE A 156 -50.39 15.13 3.75
CA PHE A 156 -49.22 14.30 3.51
C PHE A 156 -48.32 14.91 2.42
N ALA A 157 -48.90 15.34 1.30
CA ALA A 157 -48.13 16.00 0.23
C ALA A 157 -47.43 17.29 0.68
N ALA A 158 -48.01 18.01 1.63
CA ALA A 158 -47.42 19.23 2.18
C ALA A 158 -46.28 18.95 3.18
N HIS A 159 -46.40 17.90 3.99
CA HIS A 159 -45.42 17.57 5.04
C HIS A 159 -44.31 16.61 4.57
N PHE A 160 -44.59 15.80 3.55
CA PHE A 160 -43.67 14.83 2.97
C PHE A 160 -43.56 15.01 1.43
N PRO A 161 -43.13 16.20 0.96
CA PRO A 161 -43.05 16.48 -0.48
C PRO A 161 -42.14 15.49 -1.26
N TRP A 162 -41.07 14.97 -0.66
CA TRP A 162 -40.16 14.03 -1.33
C TRP A 162 -40.74 12.62 -1.45
N LEU A 163 -41.36 12.10 -0.39
CA LEU A 163 -42.06 10.81 -0.44
C LEU A 163 -43.30 10.89 -1.32
N GLN A 164 -44.02 12.02 -1.30
CA GLN A 164 -45.12 12.27 -2.21
C GLN A 164 -44.65 12.27 -3.66
N ARG A 165 -43.51 12.92 -3.96
CA ARG A 165 -42.95 12.90 -5.32
C ARG A 165 -42.54 11.50 -5.74
N ALA A 166 -41.83 10.79 -4.86
CA ALA A 166 -41.42 9.41 -5.12
C ALA A 166 -42.64 8.51 -5.41
N PHE A 167 -43.74 8.71 -4.67
CA PHE A 167 -44.99 7.96 -4.86
C PHE A 167 -45.66 8.26 -6.20
N SER A 168 -45.69 9.53 -6.61
CA SER A 168 -46.22 9.93 -7.92
C SER A 168 -45.39 9.37 -9.09
N GLU A 169 -44.07 9.22 -8.90
CA GLU A 169 -43.15 8.74 -9.93
C GLU A 169 -42.80 7.25 -9.76
N ALA A 170 -43.50 6.51 -8.89
CA ALA A 170 -43.10 5.17 -8.49
C ALA A 170 -43.06 4.17 -9.67
N ASP A 171 -43.87 4.39 -10.70
CA ASP A 171 -43.91 3.55 -11.91
C ASP A 171 -42.99 4.06 -13.04
N TYR A 172 -42.29 5.18 -12.84
CA TYR A 172 -41.38 5.75 -13.82
C TYR A 172 -40.06 5.00 -13.86
N LYS A 173 -39.43 5.00 -15.03
CA LYS A 173 -38.13 4.34 -15.21
C LYS A 173 -37.05 5.16 -14.49
N PRO A 174 -36.06 4.51 -13.86
CA PRO A 174 -34.88 5.22 -13.37
C PRO A 174 -34.18 5.94 -14.53
N THR A 175 -33.78 7.20 -14.33
CA THR A 175 -33.15 8.09 -15.33
C THR A 175 -31.85 7.51 -15.94
N GLY A 176 -31.30 6.43 -15.37
CA GLY A 176 -30.06 5.79 -15.82
C GLY A 176 -30.20 4.51 -16.66
N ALA A 177 -31.42 4.07 -17.02
CA ALA A 177 -31.60 2.77 -17.68
C ALA A 177 -31.26 2.74 -19.19
N SER A 178 -30.88 3.87 -19.83
CA SER A 178 -30.60 3.90 -21.27
C SER A 178 -29.62 4.99 -21.74
N SER A 179 -28.72 5.50 -20.90
CA SER A 179 -27.71 6.46 -21.36
C SER A 179 -26.30 5.88 -21.23
N GLU A 180 -25.84 5.25 -22.32
CA GLU A 180 -24.42 5.15 -22.67
C GLU A 180 -23.86 6.51 -23.14
N ALA A 181 -24.30 7.61 -22.54
CA ALA A 181 -23.59 8.86 -22.73
C ALA A 181 -22.30 8.77 -21.92
N MET A 182 -21.18 8.60 -22.63
CA MET A 182 -19.90 9.07 -22.16
C MET A 182 -20.11 10.44 -21.51
N ASP A 183 -19.71 10.57 -20.25
CA ASP A 183 -19.36 11.88 -19.68
C ASP A 183 -18.16 12.39 -20.50
N THR A 184 -18.44 12.94 -21.68
CA THR A 184 -17.52 13.85 -22.34
C THR A 184 -17.41 15.03 -21.40
N VAL A 185 -16.24 15.15 -20.78
CA VAL A 185 -15.71 16.31 -20.07
C VAL A 185 -16.26 17.58 -20.74
N GLY A 186 -17.33 18.11 -20.14
CA GLY A 186 -17.86 19.42 -20.47
C GLY A 186 -16.89 20.42 -19.89
N GLU A 187 -16.17 21.10 -20.77
CA GLU A 187 -15.31 22.24 -20.51
C GLU A 187 -16.07 23.29 -19.69
N VAL A 188 -15.93 23.25 -18.37
CA VAL A 188 -16.47 24.29 -17.49
C VAL A 188 -15.49 25.45 -17.56
N ALA A 189 -15.92 26.51 -18.23
CA ALA A 189 -15.24 27.80 -18.26
C ALA A 189 -14.83 28.21 -16.83
N TYR A 190 -13.54 28.45 -16.67
CA TYR A 190 -12.91 28.91 -15.44
C TYR A 190 -13.42 30.32 -15.10
N VAL A 191 -14.56 30.42 -14.41
CA VAL A 191 -14.96 31.65 -13.73
C VAL A 191 -14.30 31.60 -12.35
N GLY A 192 -13.13 32.23 -12.25
CA GLY A 192 -12.41 32.37 -10.99
C GLY A 192 -13.26 33.12 -9.97
N GLY A 193 -13.89 32.38 -9.05
CA GLY A 193 -14.35 32.94 -7.79
C GLY A 193 -13.17 33.39 -6.93
N PRO A 194 -13.38 34.24 -5.90
CA PRO A 194 -12.29 34.71 -5.06
C PRO A 194 -11.65 33.52 -4.34
N GLN A 195 -10.43 33.19 -4.75
CA GLN A 195 -9.66 32.12 -4.16
C GLN A 195 -9.07 32.64 -2.85
N ILE A 196 -9.52 32.08 -1.72
CA ILE A 196 -8.89 32.32 -0.43
C ILE A 196 -7.62 31.48 -0.40
N ASP A 197 -6.49 32.14 -0.55
CA ASP A 197 -5.15 31.60 -0.37
C ASP A 197 -4.94 31.29 1.13
N TRP A 198 -4.72 30.02 1.44
CA TRP A 198 -4.44 29.53 2.79
C TRP A 198 -2.95 29.39 3.09
N GLY A 199 -2.07 30.03 2.29
CA GLY A 199 -0.74 30.45 2.72
C GLY A 199 0.14 29.36 3.31
N ASP A 200 0.25 28.21 2.65
CA ASP A 200 1.15 27.13 3.03
C ASP A 200 2.12 26.84 1.88
N ASP A 201 2.97 27.84 1.59
CA ASP A 201 4.21 27.68 0.84
C ASP A 201 5.28 28.54 1.54
N ASP A 202 5.96 27.93 2.50
CA ASP A 202 7.24 28.39 3.01
C ASP A 202 8.31 28.15 1.93
N ASP A 203 8.55 29.14 1.07
CA ASP A 203 9.89 29.45 0.57
C ASP A 203 9.92 30.85 -0.08
N CYS A 204 10.84 31.68 0.40
CA CYS A 204 10.92 33.13 0.19
C CYS A 204 11.34 33.56 -1.24
N ALA A 205 10.64 34.57 -1.79
CA ALA A 205 11.25 35.73 -2.47
C ALA A 205 10.25 36.92 -2.55
N PRO A 206 10.61 38.14 -2.10
CA PRO A 206 9.70 39.29 -2.15
C PRO A 206 9.75 39.95 -3.54
N GLY A 207 8.72 39.74 -4.35
CA GLY A 207 8.47 40.46 -5.61
C GLY A 207 7.50 41.63 -5.40
N PRO A 208 7.71 42.80 -6.02
CA PRO A 208 7.04 44.04 -5.65
C PRO A 208 5.71 44.23 -6.38
N PHE A 209 4.60 43.91 -5.72
CA PHE A 209 3.30 44.49 -6.05
C PHE A 209 2.72 45.19 -4.84
N ALA A 210 3.34 46.34 -4.53
CA ALA A 210 2.69 47.41 -3.80
C ALA A 210 1.57 48.01 -4.68
N ASN A 211 0.44 48.33 -4.03
CA ASN A 211 -0.75 49.04 -4.52
C ASN A 211 -1.93 48.19 -4.98
N VAL A 212 -2.65 47.61 -4.02
CA VAL A 212 -4.12 47.59 -4.07
C VAL A 212 -4.64 48.29 -2.83
N GLY A 213 -5.56 49.22 -3.06
CA GLY A 213 -5.92 50.31 -2.17
C GLY A 213 -6.55 49.89 -0.85
N LYS A 214 -6.45 50.84 0.08
CA LYS A 214 -7.18 50.94 1.34
C LYS A 214 -8.70 50.86 1.12
N ASP A 215 -9.26 49.66 1.11
CA ASP A 215 -10.66 49.46 1.49
C ASP A 215 -10.67 48.77 2.85
N THR A 216 -10.71 49.61 3.88
CA THR A 216 -10.92 49.21 5.27
C THR A 216 -12.28 48.51 5.35
N VAL A 217 -12.28 47.18 5.45
CA VAL A 217 -13.50 46.40 5.71
C VAL A 217 -13.98 46.75 7.12
N GLN A 218 -14.99 47.61 7.19
CA GLN A 218 -15.66 47.98 8.43
C GLN A 218 -16.68 46.87 8.76
N ILE A 219 -16.31 45.96 9.66
CA ILE A 219 -17.24 44.92 10.16
C ILE A 219 -18.21 45.60 11.12
N ASN A 220 -19.43 45.84 10.66
CA ASN A 220 -20.50 46.43 11.46
C ASN A 220 -21.20 45.33 12.25
N TRP A 221 -21.06 45.32 13.57
CA TRP A 221 -21.64 44.33 14.49
C TRP A 221 -23.05 44.69 14.98
N ASP A 222 -23.70 45.69 14.38
CA ASP A 222 -25.07 46.07 14.73
C ASP A 222 -26.09 45.04 14.22
N ALA A 223 -26.38 44.08 15.09
CA ALA A 223 -27.29 42.96 14.94
C ALA A 223 -28.78 43.37 14.93
N THR A 224 -29.19 44.27 14.02
CA THR A 224 -30.61 44.64 13.86
C THR A 224 -31.17 44.47 12.45
N LYS A 225 -30.35 44.05 11.48
CA LYS A 225 -30.80 43.64 10.15
C LYS A 225 -29.98 42.48 9.61
N MET A 226 -30.04 41.33 10.28
CA MET A 226 -29.82 40.06 9.57
C MET A 226 -31.14 39.70 8.91
N GLU A 227 -31.36 40.18 7.68
CA GLU A 227 -32.24 39.48 6.78
C GLU A 227 -31.63 38.08 6.61
N ALA A 228 -32.31 37.07 7.14
CA ALA A 228 -31.97 35.69 6.92
C ALA A 228 -31.88 35.50 5.40
N ARG A 229 -30.67 35.33 4.87
CA ARG A 229 -30.51 34.88 3.48
C ARG A 229 -31.30 33.58 3.39
N HIS A 230 -32.31 33.56 2.53
CA HIS A 230 -33.03 32.34 2.16
C HIS A 230 -31.98 31.30 1.81
N VAL A 231 -31.96 30.20 2.58
CA VAL A 231 -31.22 28.99 2.20
C VAL A 231 -31.73 28.60 0.82
N GLU A 232 -30.82 28.45 -0.13
CA GLU A 232 -31.13 28.12 -1.53
C GLU A 232 -31.98 26.84 -1.60
N ASP A 233 -33.27 27.07 -1.83
CA ASP A 233 -34.27 26.18 -2.41
C ASP A 233 -34.24 24.70 -1.99
N ASP A 234 -35.04 24.34 -0.98
CA ASP A 234 -35.56 22.97 -0.74
C ASP A 234 -36.50 22.48 -1.88
N ASN A 235 -36.33 23.01 -3.09
CA ASN A 235 -37.16 22.69 -4.22
C ASN A 235 -36.90 21.25 -4.66
N LEU A 236 -38.01 20.53 -4.87
CA LEU A 236 -38.02 19.23 -5.51
C LEU A 236 -37.37 19.33 -6.90
N PRO A 237 -36.69 18.27 -7.36
CA PRO A 237 -36.16 18.22 -8.72
C PRO A 237 -37.28 18.39 -9.76
N GLU A 238 -36.94 18.95 -10.91
CA GLU A 238 -37.85 19.05 -12.05
C GLU A 238 -38.29 17.64 -12.48
N ALA A 239 -39.60 17.45 -12.66
CA ALA A 239 -40.16 16.22 -13.22
C ALA A 239 -40.33 16.39 -14.73
N ASP A 240 -39.92 15.38 -15.49
CA ASP A 240 -40.13 15.29 -16.94
C ASP A 240 -41.28 14.34 -17.32
N ASP A 241 -42.06 13.88 -16.31
CA ASP A 241 -43.16 12.92 -16.40
C ASP A 241 -42.80 11.55 -17.03
N VAL A 242 -41.51 11.26 -17.22
CA VAL A 242 -41.02 10.04 -17.89
C VAL A 242 -40.05 9.27 -17.01
N HIS A 243 -39.18 9.98 -16.27
CA HIS A 243 -38.14 9.40 -15.45
C HIS A 243 -38.33 9.70 -13.97
N PHE A 244 -37.79 8.80 -13.14
CA PHE A 244 -37.74 9.00 -11.70
C PHE A 244 -36.74 10.11 -11.34
N SER A 245 -37.23 11.25 -10.85
CA SER A 245 -36.47 12.49 -10.67
C SER A 245 -35.54 12.48 -9.45
N ILE A 246 -35.84 11.64 -8.44
CA ILE A 246 -35.08 11.62 -7.18
C ILE A 246 -33.80 10.78 -7.34
N ASP A 247 -32.66 11.46 -7.46
CA ASP A 247 -31.34 10.82 -7.39
C ASP A 247 -30.82 10.67 -5.96
N LEU A 248 -30.80 9.46 -5.40
CA LEU A 248 -30.29 9.17 -4.06
C LEU A 248 -28.75 9.17 -3.94
N ALA A 249 -28.04 9.18 -5.06
CA ALA A 249 -26.61 9.50 -5.05
C ALA A 249 -26.39 10.96 -4.61
N SER A 250 -27.35 11.83 -4.95
CA SER A 250 -27.29 13.24 -4.61
C SER A 250 -27.35 13.46 -3.11
N ALA A 251 -26.38 14.22 -2.59
CA ALA A 251 -26.34 14.55 -1.18
C ALA A 251 -27.59 15.32 -0.75
N LYS A 252 -28.06 16.26 -1.59
CA LYS A 252 -29.24 17.08 -1.32
C LYS A 252 -30.50 16.21 -1.23
N HIS A 253 -30.78 15.44 -2.26
CA HIS A 253 -31.97 14.59 -2.31
C HIS A 253 -31.97 13.56 -1.18
N ARG A 254 -30.82 12.92 -0.93
CA ARG A 254 -30.69 11.91 0.13
C ARG A 254 -30.97 12.50 1.50
N VAL A 255 -30.46 13.68 1.83
CA VAL A 255 -30.70 14.30 3.15
C VAL A 255 -32.18 14.54 3.37
N ASN A 256 -32.89 15.07 2.37
CA ASN A 256 -34.32 15.35 2.47
C ASN A 256 -35.16 14.08 2.54
N VAL A 257 -34.87 13.08 1.71
CA VAL A 257 -35.53 11.76 1.77
C VAL A 257 -35.29 11.09 3.12
N MET A 258 -34.06 11.13 3.65
CA MET A 258 -33.74 10.52 4.95
C MET A 258 -34.45 11.22 6.11
N ALA A 259 -34.59 12.55 6.07
CA ALA A 259 -35.34 13.32 7.06
C ALA A 259 -36.84 12.96 7.02
N GLU A 260 -37.43 12.85 5.83
CA GLU A 260 -38.82 12.43 5.67
C GLU A 260 -39.07 10.99 6.11
N LEU A 261 -38.16 10.06 5.79
CA LEU A 261 -38.23 8.68 6.28
C LEU A 261 -38.14 8.61 7.82
N GLU A 262 -37.33 9.46 8.43
CA GLU A 262 -37.23 9.53 9.90
C GLU A 262 -38.51 10.09 10.53
N ALA A 263 -39.09 11.16 9.96
CA ALA A 263 -40.37 11.69 10.41
C ALA A 263 -41.52 10.67 10.22
N ALA A 264 -41.54 9.95 9.09
CA ALA A 264 -42.49 8.86 8.84
C ALA A 264 -42.34 7.72 9.85
N LEU A 265 -41.10 7.30 10.14
CA LEU A 265 -40.79 6.29 11.14
C LEU A 265 -41.30 6.69 12.53
N CYS A 266 -41.05 7.92 12.96
CA CYS A 266 -41.55 8.46 14.22
C CYS A 266 -43.08 8.43 14.27
N PHE A 267 -43.74 8.91 13.22
CA PHE A 267 -45.20 8.86 13.12
C PHE A 267 -45.76 7.43 13.27
N CYS A 268 -45.20 6.49 12.50
CA CYS A 268 -45.63 5.10 12.53
C CYS A 268 -45.46 4.46 13.92
N ARG A 269 -44.32 4.71 14.58
CA ARG A 269 -44.04 4.20 15.93
C ARG A 269 -44.95 4.78 17.00
N GLU A 270 -45.24 6.09 16.95
CA GLU A 270 -46.10 6.75 17.93
C GLU A 270 -47.57 6.31 17.83
N ARG A 271 -48.04 5.96 16.63
CA ARG A 271 -49.44 5.56 16.41
C ARG A 271 -49.67 4.07 16.59
N GLY A 272 -48.67 3.23 16.31
CA GLY A 272 -48.58 1.87 16.83
C GLY A 272 -49.70 0.89 16.41
N THR A 273 -50.40 1.13 15.29
CA THR A 273 -51.29 0.11 14.70
C THR A 273 -50.45 -0.98 14.02
N THR A 274 -50.98 -2.19 13.85
CA THR A 274 -50.25 -3.31 13.24
C THR A 274 -49.65 -2.94 11.87
N ASP A 275 -50.46 -2.34 10.99
CA ASP A 275 -50.01 -1.95 9.64
C ASP A 275 -48.93 -0.84 9.68
N LEU A 276 -49.03 0.09 10.64
CA LEU A 276 -48.03 1.15 10.82
C LEU A 276 -46.75 0.63 11.45
N LEU A 277 -46.82 -0.39 12.31
CA LEU A 277 -45.63 -1.04 12.88
C LEU A 277 -44.86 -1.80 11.80
N GLU A 278 -45.54 -2.49 10.88
CA GLU A 278 -44.89 -3.09 9.70
C GLU A 278 -44.29 -2.02 8.77
N CYS A 279 -45.00 -0.91 8.57
CA CYS A 279 -44.46 0.24 7.84
C CYS A 279 -43.20 0.79 8.52
N ALA A 280 -43.18 0.90 9.85
CA ALA A 280 -42.02 1.36 10.61
C ALA A 280 -40.82 0.43 10.45
N THR A 281 -41.01 -0.90 10.51
CA THR A 281 -39.90 -1.85 10.33
C THR A 281 -39.28 -1.74 8.94
N ASP A 282 -40.11 -1.60 7.90
CA ASP A 282 -39.62 -1.49 6.52
C ASP A 282 -38.95 -0.13 6.27
N THR A 283 -39.49 0.95 6.86
CA THR A 283 -38.89 2.29 6.82
C THR A 283 -37.51 2.29 7.47
N GLU A 284 -37.37 1.61 8.62
CA GLU A 284 -36.10 1.47 9.32
C GLU A 284 -35.10 0.62 8.54
N ALA A 285 -35.54 -0.48 7.92
CA ALA A 285 -34.71 -1.31 7.05
C ALA A 285 -34.17 -0.52 5.86
N LEU A 286 -35.03 0.23 5.17
CA LEU A 286 -34.61 1.11 4.06
C LEU A 286 -33.64 2.19 4.55
N ARG A 287 -33.94 2.88 5.66
CA ARG A 287 -33.07 3.92 6.22
C ARG A 287 -31.69 3.37 6.58
N SER A 288 -31.63 2.17 7.15
CA SER A 288 -30.37 1.47 7.44
C SER A 288 -29.59 1.16 6.16
N PHE A 289 -30.27 0.66 5.13
CA PHE A 289 -29.67 0.41 3.82
C PHE A 289 -29.12 1.70 3.19
N LEU A 290 -29.91 2.79 3.14
CA LEU A 290 -29.51 4.08 2.56
C LEU A 290 -28.36 4.78 3.30
N SER A 291 -28.18 4.51 4.59
CA SER A 291 -27.15 5.16 5.42
C SER A 291 -25.85 4.36 5.49
N GLY A 292 -25.93 3.06 5.75
CA GLY A 292 -24.77 2.24 6.14
C GLY A 292 -24.38 1.15 5.15
N ALA A 293 -25.21 0.81 4.16
CA ALA A 293 -24.87 -0.24 3.20
C ALA A 293 -23.75 0.21 2.24
N LYS A 294 -23.01 -0.78 1.73
CA LYS A 294 -21.92 -0.56 0.77
C LYS A 294 -22.42 -0.03 -0.56
N GLU A 295 -23.61 -0.44 -0.97
CA GLU A 295 -24.33 0.09 -2.12
C GLU A 295 -24.52 1.60 -1.97
N SER A 296 -24.92 2.05 -0.79
CA SER A 296 -25.13 3.48 -0.51
C SER A 296 -23.82 4.25 -0.42
N GLU A 297 -22.75 3.63 0.08
CA GLU A 297 -21.38 4.20 0.04
C GLU A 297 -20.90 4.39 -1.40
N LEU A 298 -21.10 3.39 -2.27
CA LEU A 298 -20.75 3.44 -3.69
C LEU A 298 -21.62 4.44 -4.46
N ALA A 299 -22.93 4.48 -4.22
CA ALA A 299 -23.82 5.44 -4.88
C ALA A 299 -23.40 6.90 -4.59
N ARG A 300 -22.96 7.19 -3.35
CA ARG A 300 -22.40 8.50 -2.97
C ARG A 300 -21.16 8.89 -3.77
N MET A 301 -20.39 7.94 -4.29
CA MET A 301 -19.21 8.20 -5.11
C MET A 301 -19.55 8.73 -6.50
N LYS A 302 -20.81 8.63 -6.96
CA LYS A 302 -21.26 9.17 -8.26
C LYS A 302 -21.02 10.68 -8.35
N GLU A 303 -21.42 11.43 -7.32
CA GLU A 303 -21.24 12.90 -7.28
C GLU A 303 -19.94 13.32 -6.57
N SER A 304 -19.39 12.48 -5.70
CA SER A 304 -18.18 12.81 -4.95
C SER A 304 -16.92 12.33 -5.67
N TYR A 305 -16.38 13.18 -6.56
CA TYR A 305 -15.11 12.92 -7.24
C TYR A 305 -13.97 12.58 -6.26
N ARG A 306 -13.88 13.30 -5.13
CA ARG A 306 -12.85 13.06 -4.11
C ARG A 306 -12.98 11.69 -3.45
N ALA A 307 -14.20 11.28 -3.08
CA ALA A 307 -14.41 9.97 -2.48
C ALA A 307 -14.10 8.84 -3.48
N ARG A 308 -14.54 9.00 -4.74
CA ARG A 308 -14.24 8.07 -5.83
C ARG A 308 -12.74 7.94 -6.10
N SER A 309 -12.05 9.06 -6.29
CA SER A 309 -10.60 9.08 -6.51
C SER A 309 -9.86 8.44 -5.33
N SER A 310 -10.19 8.84 -4.09
CA SER A 310 -9.54 8.27 -2.90
C SER A 310 -9.75 6.76 -2.77
N PHE A 311 -10.90 6.25 -3.20
CA PHE A 311 -11.21 4.83 -3.18
C PHE A 311 -10.39 4.06 -4.24
N VAL A 312 -10.35 4.57 -5.48
CA VAL A 312 -9.51 4.03 -6.56
C VAL A 312 -8.03 4.06 -6.17
N ASP A 313 -7.55 5.19 -5.64
CA ASP A 313 -6.18 5.34 -5.15
C ASP A 313 -5.87 4.32 -4.04
N GLY A 314 -6.84 4.05 -3.17
CA GLY A 314 -6.73 3.01 -2.15
C GLY A 314 -6.47 1.62 -2.75
N ILE A 315 -7.19 1.26 -3.82
CA ILE A 315 -7.00 0.00 -4.53
C ILE A 315 -5.64 -0.04 -5.24
N ASN A 316 -5.28 1.03 -5.95
CA ASN A 316 -4.04 1.11 -6.70
C ASN A 316 -2.80 1.14 -5.79
N ARG A 317 -2.90 1.69 -4.58
CA ARG A 317 -1.82 1.65 -3.58
C ARG A 317 -1.41 0.21 -3.23
N PHE A 318 -2.35 -0.74 -3.18
CA PHE A 318 -1.98 -2.14 -2.96
C PHE A 318 -1.11 -2.67 -4.10
N GLU A 319 -1.47 -2.35 -5.35
CA GLU A 319 -0.75 -2.78 -6.53
C GLU A 319 0.64 -2.18 -6.62
N GLN A 320 0.76 -0.87 -6.34
CA GLN A 320 2.04 -0.19 -6.24
C GLN A 320 2.93 -0.81 -5.15
N GLN A 321 2.38 -1.10 -3.97
CA GLN A 321 3.13 -1.74 -2.88
C GLN A 321 3.55 -3.17 -3.22
N ILE A 322 2.69 -3.94 -3.90
CA ILE A 322 3.03 -5.28 -4.41
C ILE A 322 4.19 -5.18 -5.42
N MET A 323 4.13 -4.22 -6.35
CA MET A 323 5.17 -4.01 -7.34
C MET A 323 6.51 -3.61 -6.69
N VAL A 324 6.49 -2.74 -5.68
CA VAL A 324 7.68 -2.38 -4.90
C VAL A 324 8.28 -3.60 -4.20
N ALA A 325 7.45 -4.44 -3.57
CA ALA A 325 7.91 -5.66 -2.93
C ALA A 325 8.48 -6.67 -3.95
N LYS A 326 7.86 -6.80 -5.12
CA LYS A 326 8.35 -7.63 -6.23
C LYS A 326 9.71 -7.14 -6.74
N ASN A 327 9.85 -5.84 -6.97
CA ASN A 327 11.11 -5.23 -7.41
C ASN A 327 12.22 -5.38 -6.36
N ARG A 328 11.88 -5.24 -5.06
CA ARG A 328 12.81 -5.52 -3.96
C ARG A 328 13.28 -6.97 -3.97
N SER A 329 12.37 -7.93 -4.12
CA SER A 329 12.74 -9.35 -4.22
C SER A 329 13.67 -9.60 -5.42
N ALA A 330 13.29 -9.10 -6.61
CA ALA A 330 14.10 -9.25 -7.83
C ALA A 330 15.51 -8.65 -7.70
N ALA A 331 15.64 -7.46 -7.12
CA ALA A 331 16.93 -6.82 -6.89
C ALA A 331 17.82 -7.64 -5.93
N HIS A 332 17.25 -8.17 -4.86
CA HIS A 332 17.98 -9.01 -3.90
C HIS A 332 18.32 -10.39 -4.49
N GLN A 333 17.45 -10.98 -5.33
CA GLN A 333 17.76 -12.20 -6.07
C GLN A 333 18.93 -11.99 -7.05
N SER A 334 18.98 -10.86 -7.76
CA SER A 334 20.12 -10.53 -8.62
C SER A 334 21.40 -10.41 -7.81
N LYS A 335 21.37 -9.61 -6.73
CA LYS A 335 22.52 -9.43 -5.84
C LYS A 335 23.00 -10.76 -5.24
N MET A 336 22.07 -11.65 -4.91
CA MET A 336 22.38 -12.98 -4.38
C MET A 336 23.15 -13.80 -5.41
N ARG A 337 22.69 -13.86 -6.67
CA ARG A 337 23.41 -14.54 -7.75
C ARG A 337 24.82 -13.97 -7.97
N ASP A 338 24.95 -12.64 -8.01
CA ASP A 338 26.26 -11.98 -8.15
C ASP A 338 27.19 -12.36 -6.99
N THR A 339 26.65 -12.41 -5.77
CA THR A 339 27.40 -12.77 -4.56
C THR A 339 27.77 -14.26 -4.54
N GLU A 340 26.91 -15.14 -5.04
CA GLU A 340 27.17 -16.58 -5.20
C GLU A 340 28.29 -16.84 -6.21
N ASP A 341 28.27 -16.14 -7.35
CA ASP A 341 29.33 -16.21 -8.36
C ASP A 341 30.67 -15.75 -7.79
N ASP A 342 30.68 -14.66 -7.02
CA ASP A 342 31.88 -14.17 -6.35
C ASP A 342 32.33 -15.12 -5.23
N LEU A 343 31.40 -15.70 -4.47
CA LEU A 343 31.73 -16.72 -3.47
C LEU A 343 32.39 -17.95 -4.10
N ALA A 344 31.92 -18.39 -5.27
CA ALA A 344 32.52 -19.49 -6.01
C ALA A 344 33.97 -19.18 -6.44
N LYS A 345 34.23 -17.96 -6.92
CA LYS A 345 35.60 -17.49 -7.24
C LYS A 345 36.49 -17.46 -6.01
N LEU A 346 35.99 -16.93 -4.88
CA LEU A 346 36.77 -16.86 -3.63
C LEU A 346 37.08 -18.25 -3.07
N LYS A 347 36.13 -19.20 -3.10
CA LYS A 347 36.35 -20.59 -2.68
C LYS A 347 37.36 -21.31 -3.57
N ALA A 348 37.37 -21.02 -4.87
CA ALA A 348 38.39 -21.54 -5.78
C ALA A 348 39.79 -20.97 -5.47
N GLN A 349 39.89 -19.64 -5.22
CA GLN A 349 41.14 -18.99 -4.80
C GLN A 349 41.64 -19.53 -3.46
N GLU A 350 40.74 -19.78 -2.51
CA GLU A 350 41.08 -20.37 -1.21
C GLU A 350 41.65 -21.77 -1.40
N SER A 351 41.01 -22.60 -2.22
CA SER A 351 41.50 -23.94 -2.55
C SER A 351 42.88 -23.90 -3.21
N GLU A 352 43.11 -22.93 -4.11
CA GLU A 352 44.41 -22.71 -4.75
C GLU A 352 45.49 -22.30 -3.73
N LEU A 353 45.21 -21.32 -2.87
CA LEU A 353 46.12 -20.86 -1.82
C LEU A 353 46.44 -21.97 -0.82
N LEU A 354 45.44 -22.73 -0.39
CA LEU A 354 45.62 -23.89 0.47
C LEU A 354 46.54 -24.92 -0.20
N SER A 355 46.29 -25.25 -1.47
CA SER A 355 47.14 -26.18 -2.23
C SER A 355 48.58 -25.67 -2.38
N GLY A 356 48.76 -24.38 -2.65
CA GLY A 356 50.05 -23.70 -2.75
C GLY A 356 50.79 -23.69 -1.42
N LEU A 357 50.08 -23.45 -0.31
CA LEU A 357 50.62 -23.53 1.04
C LEU A 357 51.14 -24.94 1.36
N ARG A 358 50.39 -25.99 0.99
CA ARG A 358 50.85 -27.38 1.19
C ARG A 358 52.14 -27.65 0.42
N LYS A 359 52.18 -27.28 -0.87
CA LYS A 359 53.37 -27.43 -1.72
C LYS A 359 54.58 -26.69 -1.15
N MET A 360 54.43 -25.43 -0.78
CA MET A 360 55.52 -24.63 -0.19
C MET A 360 56.01 -25.23 1.14
N ARG A 361 55.11 -25.77 1.96
CA ARG A 361 55.48 -26.45 3.21
C ARG A 361 56.28 -27.72 2.90
N ASP A 362 55.81 -28.52 1.96
CA ASP A 362 56.44 -29.79 1.61
C ASP A 362 57.81 -29.58 0.95
N GLU A 363 57.95 -28.57 0.10
CA GLU A 363 59.22 -28.12 -0.46
C GLU A 363 60.18 -27.65 0.65
N ALA A 364 59.69 -26.84 1.60
CA ALA A 364 60.48 -26.39 2.74
C ALA A 364 60.91 -27.56 3.64
N LEU A 365 60.02 -28.51 3.92
CA LEU A 365 60.34 -29.72 4.67
C LEU A 365 61.40 -30.56 3.95
N THR A 366 61.28 -30.75 2.63
CA THR A 366 62.26 -31.48 1.83
C THR A 366 63.65 -30.86 1.92
N HIS A 367 63.73 -29.52 1.82
CA HIS A 367 65.01 -28.80 1.97
C HIS A 367 65.57 -28.90 3.40
N LEU A 368 64.73 -28.83 4.42
CA LEU A 368 65.14 -28.98 5.81
C LEU A 368 65.61 -30.40 6.13
N GLU A 369 64.92 -31.44 5.65
CA GLU A 369 65.32 -32.83 5.82
C GLU A 369 66.64 -33.13 5.12
N HIS A 370 66.90 -32.52 3.96
CA HIS A 370 68.20 -32.59 3.28
C HIS A 370 69.34 -31.97 4.11
N MET A 371 69.06 -30.92 4.89
CA MET A 371 70.02 -30.29 5.79
C MET A 371 70.24 -31.08 7.09
N PHE A 372 69.28 -31.94 7.48
CA PHE A 372 69.30 -32.71 8.72
C PHE A 372 68.88 -34.18 8.51
N PRO A 373 69.64 -35.00 7.77
CA PRO A 373 69.22 -36.36 7.40
C PRO A 373 69.02 -37.29 8.60
N ASP A 374 69.73 -37.06 9.70
CA ASP A 374 69.67 -37.91 10.91
C ASP A 374 68.62 -37.44 11.93
N ARG A 375 67.79 -36.44 11.60
CA ARG A 375 66.82 -35.83 12.52
C ARG A 375 65.49 -35.61 11.83
N LYS A 376 64.41 -35.94 12.53
CA LYS A 376 63.06 -35.58 12.10
C LYS A 376 62.86 -34.07 12.21
N VAL A 377 62.48 -33.40 11.12
CA VAL A 377 62.15 -31.96 11.11
C VAL A 377 60.64 -31.77 10.99
N LEU A 378 60.10 -30.80 11.73
CA LEU A 378 58.69 -30.45 11.74
C LEU A 378 58.55 -28.94 11.60
N ILE A 379 57.68 -28.49 10.69
CA ILE A 379 57.20 -27.11 10.66
C ILE A 379 55.94 -27.03 11.50
N VAL A 380 55.93 -26.17 12.52
CA VAL A 380 54.85 -26.04 13.51
C VAL A 380 54.20 -24.66 13.46
N GLY A 381 52.95 -24.57 13.91
CA GLY A 381 52.17 -23.33 13.97
C GLY A 381 50.72 -23.50 13.51
N ASP A 382 49.99 -22.39 13.45
CA ASP A 382 48.61 -22.30 12.93
C ASP A 382 48.49 -22.66 11.44
N LEU A 383 49.59 -22.58 10.67
CA LEU A 383 49.71 -23.17 9.32
C LEU A 383 49.16 -24.59 9.26
N ASN A 384 49.39 -25.42 10.28
CA ASN A 384 48.97 -26.83 10.25
C ASN A 384 47.46 -27.02 10.22
N LYS A 385 46.65 -26.00 10.55
CA LYS A 385 45.18 -26.03 10.39
C LYS A 385 44.75 -26.20 8.93
N TYR A 386 45.59 -25.76 7.99
CA TYR A 386 45.28 -25.68 6.56
C TYR A 386 45.78 -26.89 5.75
N VAL A 387 46.59 -27.75 6.39
CA VAL A 387 47.40 -28.77 5.71
C VAL A 387 47.11 -30.19 6.21
N VAL A 388 46.05 -30.35 7.01
CA VAL A 388 45.47 -31.66 7.36
C VAL A 388 44.54 -32.15 6.25
#